data_AF-I9J382-F1
#
_entry.id   AF-I9J382-F1
#
_cell.length_a   1.000
_cell.length_b   1.000
_cell.length_c   1.000
_cell.angle_alpha   90.00
_cell.angle_beta   90.00
_cell.angle_gamma   90.00
#
_symmetry.space_group_name_H-M   'P 1'
#
loop_
_entity.id
_entity.type
_entity.pdbx_description
1 polymer ?
#
loop_
_entity_poly.entity_id
_entity_poly.type
_entity_poly.pdbx_seq_one_letter_code
_entity_poly.pdbx_strand_id
1 'polypeptide(L)'
;MNIQLLKRLYSIYSPSGKEQKMVKFLCSYIRQLPGNISVSKDKFGNLYVVKGEAESYPCLVSHIDQVSHCKHSKDFKAVETREVIFGYSSKNRRFENLGADDKNGVFICLECLKKYDAVKVVFFKEEETGCKGSSEAMMSFFDDVRFVIQPDRKGDSDLITSIGYADLCSEKFMEAIEPEKWGYMEENGLMTDILTLKENGLEVSCINVSCGYYNAHTDEEITVKKDLMKCLRFIEHIIEDCTNTYPHVQDDPYFSPYEFEDEIYDMLNNDPTLTPEDIYDMYSTNFPHFGLEDYRKIYEDYRMFWYEDEEDRNLKTLDYGKR
;
A
#
# COMPACT_ATOMS: atom_id res chain seq x y z
N MET A 1 -12.10 -9.02 -14.79
CA MET A 1 -10.92 -8.14 -14.66
C MET A 1 -10.61 -7.46 -15.98
N ASN A 2 -10.51 -6.12 -15.97
CA ASN A 2 -10.08 -5.35 -17.14
C ASN A 2 -8.55 -5.39 -17.29
N ILE A 3 -8.03 -6.47 -17.87
CA ILE A 3 -6.58 -6.69 -18.05
C ILE A 3 -5.92 -5.57 -18.87
N GLN A 4 -6.63 -4.98 -19.83
CA GLN A 4 -6.09 -3.90 -20.65
C GLN A 4 -5.81 -2.64 -19.82
N LEU A 5 -6.70 -2.30 -18.89
CA LEU A 5 -6.46 -1.22 -17.93
C LEU A 5 -5.26 -1.54 -17.05
N LEU A 6 -5.22 -2.74 -16.47
CA LEU A 6 -4.16 -3.16 -15.56
C LEU A 6 -2.77 -3.09 -16.22
N LYS A 7 -2.62 -3.64 -17.42
CA LYS A 7 -1.36 -3.55 -18.19
C LYS A 7 -1.01 -2.12 -18.58
N ARG A 8 -2.01 -1.27 -18.82
CA ARG A 8 -1.78 0.15 -19.11
C ARG A 8 -1.28 0.89 -17.88
N LEU A 9 -1.83 0.62 -16.70
CA LEU A 9 -1.31 1.13 -15.43
C LEU A 9 0.15 0.74 -15.27
N TYR A 10 0.48 -0.55 -15.30
CA TYR A 10 1.87 -1.03 -15.16
C TYR A 10 2.86 -0.40 -16.16
N SER A 11 2.40 -0.09 -17.38
CA SER A 11 3.26 0.55 -18.38
C SER A 11 3.62 2.02 -18.08
N ILE A 12 2.95 2.64 -17.11
CA ILE A 12 3.20 4.02 -16.71
C ILE A 12 4.21 4.01 -15.55
N TYR A 13 5.46 4.29 -15.87
CA TYR A 13 6.49 4.60 -14.88
C TYR A 13 6.19 5.95 -14.21
N SER A 14 5.95 5.93 -12.90
CA SER A 14 5.64 7.05 -12.01
C SER A 14 6.42 6.97 -10.69
N PRO A 15 7.77 7.12 -10.67
CA PRO A 15 8.50 7.15 -9.41
C PRO A 15 8.12 8.40 -8.60
N SER A 16 8.31 8.34 -7.28
CA SER A 16 7.96 9.43 -6.35
C SER A 16 8.53 10.79 -6.81
N GLY A 17 7.68 11.81 -6.79
CA GLY A 17 7.91 13.16 -7.30
C GLY A 17 7.77 13.31 -8.83
N LYS A 18 7.58 12.22 -9.59
CA LYS A 18 7.50 12.19 -11.06
C LYS A 18 6.25 11.50 -11.61
N GLU A 19 5.14 11.60 -10.88
CA GLU A 19 3.86 10.93 -11.13
C GLU A 19 3.01 11.64 -12.19
N GLN A 20 3.51 12.70 -12.83
CA GLN A 20 2.70 13.55 -13.71
C GLN A 20 2.10 12.78 -14.90
N LYS A 21 2.75 11.69 -15.35
CA LYS A 21 2.19 10.79 -16.37
C LYS A 21 1.00 9.99 -15.85
N MET A 22 1.12 9.45 -14.63
CA MET A 22 0.03 8.71 -13.97
C MET A 22 -1.16 9.61 -13.71
N VAL A 23 -0.93 10.80 -13.13
CA VAL A 23 -1.98 11.81 -12.91
C VAL A 23 -2.70 12.20 -14.21
N LYS A 24 -1.96 12.41 -15.31
CA LYS A 24 -2.57 12.70 -16.63
C LYS A 24 -3.43 11.54 -17.13
N PHE A 25 -2.95 10.31 -16.96
CA PHE A 25 -3.70 9.11 -17.31
C PHE A 25 -4.99 9.00 -16.50
N LEU A 26 -4.91 9.10 -15.17
CA LEU A 26 -6.07 9.02 -14.26
C LEU A 26 -7.12 10.07 -14.62
N CYS A 27 -6.73 11.35 -14.72
CA CYS A 27 -7.65 12.42 -15.11
C CYS A 27 -8.31 12.15 -16.48
N SER A 28 -7.58 11.59 -17.44
CA SER A 28 -8.12 11.27 -18.77
C SER A 28 -9.06 10.08 -18.74
N TYR A 29 -8.74 9.04 -17.98
CA TYR A 29 -9.54 7.83 -17.85
C TYR A 29 -10.83 8.10 -17.07
N ILE A 30 -10.75 8.78 -15.92
CA ILE A 30 -11.88 9.09 -15.05
C ILE A 30 -12.92 9.96 -15.78
N ARG A 31 -12.49 10.94 -16.58
CA ARG A 31 -13.41 11.76 -17.40
C ARG A 31 -14.19 10.99 -18.46
N GLN A 32 -13.77 9.77 -18.80
CA GLN A 32 -14.46 8.90 -19.76
C GLN A 32 -15.43 7.94 -19.07
N LEU A 33 -15.39 7.84 -17.73
CA LEU A 33 -16.32 7.01 -16.98
C LEU A 33 -17.72 7.62 -16.99
N PRO A 34 -18.78 6.80 -16.99
CA PRO A 34 -20.15 7.29 -16.92
C PRO A 34 -20.47 7.84 -15.52
N GLY A 35 -21.43 8.77 -15.46
CA GLY A 35 -21.91 9.38 -14.22
C GLY A 35 -21.38 10.79 -14.00
N ASN A 36 -21.85 11.43 -12.94
CA ASN A 36 -21.37 12.75 -12.52
C ASN A 36 -20.11 12.57 -11.66
N ILE A 37 -18.94 12.91 -12.20
CA ILE A 37 -17.65 12.75 -11.51
C ILE A 37 -16.94 14.09 -11.43
N SER A 38 -16.72 14.55 -10.21
CA SER A 38 -15.85 15.69 -9.91
C SER A 38 -14.44 15.21 -9.63
N VAL A 39 -13.45 15.91 -10.20
CA VAL A 39 -12.02 15.63 -9.97
C VAL A 39 -11.33 16.93 -9.58
N SER A 40 -10.73 16.97 -8.40
CA SER A 40 -9.99 18.12 -7.87
C SER A 40 -8.60 17.70 -7.41
N LYS A 41 -7.77 18.70 -7.08
CA LYS A 41 -6.43 18.50 -6.54
C LYS A 41 -6.19 19.46 -5.39
N ASP A 42 -5.43 19.03 -4.40
CA ASP A 42 -4.89 19.91 -3.38
C ASP A 42 -3.60 20.61 -3.86
N LYS A 43 -2.93 21.30 -2.94
CA LYS A 43 -1.68 22.02 -3.21
C LYS A 43 -0.50 21.07 -3.44
N PHE A 44 -0.46 19.92 -2.77
CA PHE A 44 0.60 18.92 -2.92
C PHE A 44 0.48 18.17 -4.26
N GLY A 45 -0.74 18.06 -4.76
CA GLY A 45 -1.09 17.47 -6.04
C GLY A 45 -1.79 16.13 -5.94
N ASN A 46 -2.27 15.74 -4.74
CA ASN A 46 -3.13 14.57 -4.58
C ASN A 46 -4.42 14.76 -5.38
N LEU A 47 -4.97 13.66 -5.92
CA LEU A 47 -6.16 13.71 -6.75
C LEU A 47 -7.37 13.23 -5.96
N TYR A 48 -8.39 14.07 -5.83
CA TYR A 48 -9.63 13.75 -5.15
C TYR A 48 -10.74 13.57 -6.17
N VAL A 49 -11.49 12.48 -6.03
CA VAL A 49 -12.54 12.09 -6.96
C VAL A 49 -13.82 11.85 -6.18
N VAL A 50 -14.87 12.57 -6.54
CA VAL A 50 -16.22 12.37 -6.00
C VAL A 50 -17.11 11.97 -7.16
N LYS A 51 -17.73 10.79 -7.07
CA LYS A 51 -18.75 10.34 -8.03
C LYS A 51 -20.11 10.35 -7.35
N GLY A 52 -21.12 10.88 -8.05
CA GLY A 52 -22.52 10.86 -7.61
C GLY A 52 -22.83 11.86 -6.49
N GLU A 53 -24.04 11.72 -5.95
CA GLU A 53 -24.55 12.44 -4.79
C GLU A 53 -25.11 11.43 -3.79
N ALA A 54 -24.60 11.43 -2.57
CA ALA A 54 -25.06 10.58 -1.47
C ALA A 54 -24.93 11.33 -0.14
N GLU A 55 -25.72 10.93 0.86
CA GLU A 55 -25.61 11.43 2.24
C GLU A 55 -24.27 11.02 2.87
N SER A 56 -23.79 9.83 2.54
CA SER A 56 -22.46 9.38 2.93
C SER A 56 -21.86 8.44 1.88
N TYR A 57 -20.53 8.37 1.82
CA TYR A 57 -19.79 7.67 0.77
C TYR A 57 -18.92 6.54 1.32
N PRO A 58 -18.83 5.39 0.64
CA PRO A 58 -17.65 4.56 0.75
C PRO A 58 -16.45 5.32 0.15
N CYS A 59 -15.28 5.21 0.75
CA CYS A 59 -14.07 5.85 0.26
C CYS A 59 -12.94 4.83 0.04
N LEU A 60 -12.25 4.93 -1.09
CA LEU A 60 -11.02 4.19 -1.33
C LEU A 60 -9.84 5.14 -1.46
N VAL A 61 -8.67 4.72 -1.00
CA VAL A 61 -7.42 5.46 -1.16
C VAL A 61 -6.34 4.56 -1.74
N SER A 62 -5.45 5.12 -2.55
CA SER A 62 -4.31 4.40 -3.15
C SER A 62 -3.20 5.39 -3.46
N HIS A 63 -1.94 4.99 -3.36
CA HIS A 63 -0.85 5.81 -3.84
C HIS A 63 -0.63 5.61 -5.34
N ILE A 64 0.03 6.57 -5.98
CA ILE A 64 0.24 6.55 -7.46
C ILE A 64 1.71 6.61 -7.85
N ASP A 65 2.58 6.79 -6.87
CA ASP A 65 3.99 6.61 -7.08
C ASP A 65 4.38 5.13 -7.08
N GLN A 66 5.67 4.88 -7.11
CA GLN A 66 6.26 3.55 -7.06
C GLN A 66 7.72 3.75 -6.63
N VAL A 67 8.31 2.76 -6.00
CA VAL A 67 9.73 2.77 -5.66
C VAL A 67 10.65 3.13 -6.83
N SER A 68 11.66 3.95 -6.55
CA SER A 68 12.56 4.50 -7.57
C SER A 68 13.89 3.74 -7.71
N HIS A 69 14.26 2.90 -6.73
CA HIS A 69 15.50 2.14 -6.72
C HIS A 69 15.44 0.88 -7.61
N CYS A 70 14.24 0.43 -7.99
CA CYS A 70 14.03 -0.69 -8.88
C CYS A 70 14.29 -0.36 -10.36
N LYS A 71 14.54 -1.40 -11.18
CA LYS A 71 14.86 -1.23 -12.60
C LYS A 71 13.58 -1.00 -13.40
N HIS A 72 13.61 0.00 -14.29
CA HIS A 72 12.56 0.19 -15.28
C HIS A 72 13.11 0.78 -16.59
N SER A 73 13.10 -0.03 -17.65
CA SER A 73 13.65 0.32 -18.95
C SER A 73 12.62 0.90 -19.90
N LYS A 74 13.08 1.62 -20.92
CA LYS A 74 12.21 2.16 -21.99
C LYS A 74 11.44 1.08 -22.76
N ASP A 75 11.93 -0.16 -22.79
CA ASP A 75 11.29 -1.29 -23.45
C ASP A 75 10.53 -2.21 -22.48
N PHE A 76 10.32 -1.76 -21.24
CA PHE A 76 9.52 -2.45 -20.24
C PHE A 76 8.17 -2.90 -20.82
N LYS A 77 7.77 -4.12 -20.46
CA LYS A 77 6.45 -4.66 -20.76
C LYS A 77 5.91 -5.43 -19.56
N ALA A 78 4.65 -5.18 -19.23
CA ALA A 78 3.86 -6.10 -18.41
C ALA A 78 3.53 -7.36 -19.23
N VAL A 79 4.20 -8.46 -18.90
CA VAL A 79 3.98 -9.78 -19.51
C VAL A 79 2.90 -10.48 -18.71
N GLU A 80 1.86 -10.92 -19.41
CA GLU A 80 0.74 -11.63 -18.81
C GLU A 80 0.87 -13.13 -19.12
N THR A 81 0.74 -13.95 -18.09
CA THR A 81 0.56 -15.40 -18.19
C THR A 81 -0.89 -15.77 -17.87
N ARG A 82 -1.20 -17.07 -17.76
CA ARG A 82 -2.53 -17.50 -17.32
C ARG A 82 -2.87 -16.99 -15.91
N GLU A 83 -1.90 -16.95 -15.01
CA GLU A 83 -2.12 -16.74 -13.58
C GLU A 83 -1.56 -15.43 -13.08
N VAL A 84 -0.36 -15.07 -13.54
CA VAL A 84 0.39 -13.91 -13.04
C VAL A 84 0.72 -12.89 -14.13
N ILE A 85 0.95 -11.65 -13.72
CA ILE A 85 1.54 -10.59 -14.53
C ILE A 85 2.87 -10.20 -13.87
N PHE A 86 3.91 -9.97 -14.68
CA PHE A 86 5.23 -9.54 -14.22
C PHE A 86 5.86 -8.55 -15.20
N GLY A 87 6.82 -7.75 -14.74
CA GLY A 87 7.57 -6.81 -15.57
C GLY A 87 8.78 -7.45 -16.23
N TYR A 88 9.02 -7.14 -17.51
CA TYR A 88 10.17 -7.69 -18.25
C TYR A 88 10.70 -6.73 -19.31
N SER A 89 12.04 -6.63 -19.40
CA SER A 89 12.74 -5.96 -20.50
C SER A 89 13.36 -7.00 -21.43
N SER A 90 12.85 -7.06 -22.67
CA SER A 90 13.34 -8.02 -23.66
C SER A 90 14.75 -7.68 -24.16
N LYS A 91 15.09 -6.39 -24.25
CA LYS A 91 16.42 -5.94 -24.67
C LYS A 91 17.48 -6.26 -23.62
N ASN A 92 17.15 -6.06 -22.35
CA ASN A 92 18.06 -6.32 -21.24
C ASN A 92 18.00 -7.76 -20.72
N ARG A 93 17.03 -8.55 -21.17
CA ARG A 93 16.83 -9.97 -20.82
C ARG A 93 16.69 -10.21 -19.31
N ARG A 94 15.93 -9.37 -18.62
CA ARG A 94 15.74 -9.44 -17.17
C ARG A 94 14.32 -9.02 -16.76
N PHE A 95 13.92 -9.47 -15.58
CA PHE A 95 12.77 -8.92 -14.86
C PHE A 95 13.06 -7.48 -14.43
N GLU A 96 11.98 -6.70 -14.32
CA GLU A 96 11.98 -5.31 -13.92
C GLU A 96 10.71 -5.08 -13.11
N ASN A 97 10.79 -4.19 -12.12
CA ASN A 97 9.68 -3.94 -11.20
C ASN A 97 8.40 -3.59 -11.97
N LEU A 98 7.33 -4.30 -11.62
CA LEU A 98 6.01 -4.16 -12.25
C LEU A 98 5.34 -2.85 -11.82
N GLY A 99 5.66 -2.41 -10.61
CA GLY A 99 5.01 -1.36 -9.84
C GLY A 99 3.56 -1.72 -9.56
N ALA A 100 3.32 -2.96 -9.15
CA ALA A 100 2.05 -3.46 -8.66
C ALA A 100 1.67 -2.87 -7.31
N ASP A 101 2.68 -2.57 -6.49
CA ASP A 101 2.61 -1.60 -5.40
C ASP A 101 2.69 -0.16 -5.99
N ASP A 102 1.64 0.66 -5.96
CA ASP A 102 0.22 0.36 -5.65
C ASP A 102 -0.68 0.48 -6.90
N LYS A 103 -0.18 0.07 -8.07
CA LYS A 103 -1.03 0.06 -9.28
C LYS A 103 -2.16 -0.97 -9.20
N ASN A 104 -2.08 -1.95 -8.29
CA ASN A 104 -3.18 -2.85 -7.98
C ASN A 104 -4.30 -2.11 -7.24
N GLY A 105 -3.98 -1.30 -6.22
CA GLY A 105 -4.97 -0.46 -5.54
C GLY A 105 -5.57 0.59 -6.45
N VAL A 106 -4.74 1.25 -7.27
CA VAL A 106 -5.23 2.17 -8.32
C VAL A 106 -6.21 1.48 -9.27
N PHE A 107 -5.94 0.22 -9.66
CA PHE A 107 -6.84 -0.55 -10.50
C PHE A 107 -8.19 -0.80 -9.82
N ILE A 108 -8.18 -1.20 -8.54
CA ILE A 108 -9.39 -1.43 -7.75
C ILE A 108 -10.21 -0.14 -7.64
N CYS A 109 -9.57 0.97 -7.27
CA CYS A 109 -10.17 2.30 -7.21
C CYS A 109 -10.91 2.67 -8.52
N LEU A 110 -10.28 2.40 -9.68
CA LEU A 110 -10.87 2.68 -10.99
C LEU A 110 -12.03 1.74 -11.35
N GLU A 111 -11.98 0.46 -10.97
CA GLU A 111 -13.11 -0.47 -11.17
C GLU A 111 -14.29 -0.11 -10.26
N CYS A 112 -14.06 0.30 -9.01
CA CYS A 112 -15.11 0.81 -8.11
C CYS A 112 -15.73 2.11 -8.63
N LEU A 113 -14.94 3.08 -9.09
CA LEU A 113 -15.43 4.29 -9.76
C LEU A 113 -16.27 3.99 -11.00
N LYS A 114 -15.95 2.91 -11.72
CA LYS A 114 -16.72 2.49 -12.89
C LYS A 114 -18.05 1.83 -12.49
N LYS A 115 -18.05 1.01 -11.43
CA LYS A 115 -19.19 0.19 -11.00
C LYS A 115 -20.24 0.97 -10.22
N TYR A 116 -19.83 1.78 -9.24
CA TYR A 116 -20.76 2.39 -8.29
C TYR A 116 -21.22 3.79 -8.71
N ASP A 117 -22.47 4.14 -8.43
CA ASP A 117 -23.03 5.45 -8.74
C ASP A 117 -22.61 6.54 -7.75
N ALA A 118 -22.27 6.15 -6.51
CA ALA A 118 -21.77 7.03 -5.46
C ALA A 118 -20.56 6.42 -4.74
N VAL A 119 -19.38 7.04 -4.89
CA VAL A 119 -18.13 6.62 -4.25
C VAL A 119 -17.12 7.77 -4.25
N LYS A 120 -16.29 7.84 -3.21
CA LYS A 120 -15.14 8.74 -3.15
C LYS A 120 -13.84 7.97 -3.33
N VAL A 121 -12.89 8.56 -4.03
CA VAL A 121 -11.54 8.01 -4.21
C VAL A 121 -10.50 9.10 -4.05
N VAL A 122 -9.42 8.80 -3.34
CA VAL A 122 -8.22 9.66 -3.27
C VAL A 122 -7.02 8.92 -3.84
N PHE A 123 -6.25 9.61 -4.66
CA PHE A 123 -4.97 9.14 -5.16
C PHE A 123 -3.85 9.99 -4.57
N PHE A 124 -3.07 9.42 -3.66
CA PHE A 124 -1.98 10.11 -2.98
C PHE A 124 -0.67 10.05 -3.77
N LYS A 125 0.15 11.09 -3.63
CA LYS A 125 1.50 11.16 -4.19
C LYS A 125 2.55 10.89 -3.11
N GLU A 126 3.66 10.30 -3.51
CA GLU A 126 4.89 10.24 -2.70
C GLU A 126 4.72 9.45 -1.40
N GLU A 127 3.95 8.35 -1.44
CA GLU A 127 3.77 7.42 -0.32
C GLU A 127 5.09 6.71 -0.01
N GLU A 128 5.78 6.25 -1.06
CA GLU A 128 7.01 5.44 -1.00
C GLU A 128 8.23 6.23 -0.47
N THR A 129 8.04 7.51 -0.16
CA THR A 129 9.05 8.39 0.46
C THR A 129 8.54 9.02 1.76
N GLY A 130 7.63 8.31 2.42
CA GLY A 130 7.11 8.63 3.74
C GLY A 130 5.72 9.27 3.74
N CYS A 131 4.76 8.74 3.00
CA CYS A 131 3.33 9.14 3.11
C CYS A 131 3.09 10.65 2.91
N LYS A 132 3.94 11.36 2.15
CA LYS A 132 3.90 12.83 2.06
C LYS A 132 2.58 13.36 1.51
N GLY A 133 1.98 12.61 0.59
CA GLY A 133 0.68 12.94 0.02
C GLY A 133 -0.42 12.93 1.07
N SER A 134 -0.56 11.84 1.82
CA SER A 134 -1.58 11.71 2.88
C SER A 134 -1.31 12.64 4.07
N SER A 135 -0.06 13.01 4.34
CA SER A 135 0.26 14.03 5.36
C SER A 135 -0.36 15.39 5.04
N GLU A 136 -0.50 15.73 3.76
CA GLU A 136 -1.08 16.99 3.28
C GLU A 136 -2.57 16.84 2.88
N ALA A 137 -3.22 15.75 3.31
CA ALA A 137 -4.58 15.44 2.91
C ALA A 137 -5.59 16.52 3.31
N MET A 138 -6.55 16.80 2.42
CA MET A 138 -7.68 17.68 2.70
C MET A 138 -8.71 16.93 3.55
N MET A 139 -8.61 17.02 4.87
CA MET A 139 -9.45 16.23 5.79
C MET A 139 -10.95 16.46 5.61
N SER A 140 -11.39 17.67 5.22
CA SER A 140 -12.80 17.95 4.92
C SER A 140 -13.36 17.16 3.73
N PHE A 141 -12.52 16.48 2.96
CA PHE A 141 -12.97 15.53 1.94
C PHE A 141 -13.65 14.31 2.54
N PHE A 142 -13.30 13.94 3.78
CA PHE A 142 -13.74 12.73 4.46
C PHE A 142 -14.92 12.93 5.41
N ASP A 143 -15.43 14.16 5.58
CA ASP A 143 -16.50 14.51 6.54
C ASP A 143 -17.80 13.69 6.37
N ASP A 144 -18.09 13.25 5.14
CA ASP A 144 -19.28 12.48 4.75
C ASP A 144 -18.92 11.04 4.33
N VAL A 145 -17.75 10.52 4.74
CA VAL A 145 -17.32 9.15 4.45
C VAL A 145 -17.80 8.21 5.54
N ARG A 146 -18.16 6.97 5.17
CA ARG A 146 -18.61 5.93 6.11
C ARG A 146 -17.48 5.08 6.69
N PHE A 147 -16.46 4.86 5.87
CA PHE A 147 -15.23 4.13 6.14
C PHE A 147 -14.24 4.38 5.00
N VAL A 148 -12.95 4.11 5.23
CA VAL A 148 -11.88 4.22 4.23
C VAL A 148 -11.22 2.86 4.01
N ILE A 149 -11.04 2.47 2.74
CA ILE A 149 -10.35 1.23 2.37
C ILE A 149 -9.11 1.57 1.56
N GLN A 150 -7.95 1.09 1.99
CA GLN A 150 -6.71 1.14 1.23
C GLN A 150 -6.39 -0.27 0.72
N PRO A 151 -6.50 -0.56 -0.59
CA PRO A 151 -6.02 -1.82 -1.16
C PRO A 151 -4.51 -1.75 -1.46
N ASP A 152 -3.65 -1.79 -0.44
CA ASP A 152 -2.21 -1.54 -0.57
C ASP A 152 -1.40 -2.39 0.41
N ARG A 153 -1.58 -3.71 0.30
CA ARG A 153 -0.83 -4.68 1.09
C ARG A 153 -0.45 -5.88 0.21
N LYS A 154 0.79 -6.35 0.36
CA LYS A 154 1.25 -7.56 -0.33
C LYS A 154 0.45 -8.79 0.11
N GLY A 155 0.36 -9.80 -0.76
CA GLY A 155 -0.34 -11.05 -0.46
C GLY A 155 -1.83 -11.02 -0.83
N ASP A 156 -2.60 -11.92 -0.23
CA ASP A 156 -4.02 -12.09 -0.54
C ASP A 156 -4.94 -12.24 0.68
N SER A 157 -4.40 -12.35 1.89
CA SER A 157 -5.16 -12.75 3.08
C SER A 157 -4.97 -11.82 4.28
N ASP A 158 -4.09 -10.84 4.22
CA ASP A 158 -3.88 -9.86 5.29
C ASP A 158 -4.96 -8.76 5.22
N LEU A 159 -5.50 -8.41 6.38
CA LEU A 159 -6.33 -7.25 6.63
C LEU A 159 -5.73 -6.47 7.81
N ILE A 160 -5.18 -5.29 7.51
CA ILE A 160 -4.57 -4.44 8.52
C ILE A 160 -5.66 -3.64 9.22
N THR A 161 -5.83 -3.95 10.51
CA THR A 161 -6.80 -3.31 11.42
C THR A 161 -6.12 -2.54 12.55
N SER A 162 -4.82 -2.78 12.75
CA SER A 162 -3.97 -2.07 13.71
C SER A 162 -2.58 -1.79 13.11
N ILE A 163 -2.02 -0.63 13.44
CA ILE A 163 -0.63 -0.27 13.15
C ILE A 163 -0.10 0.40 14.41
N GLY A 164 1.06 -0.02 14.91
CA GLY A 164 1.67 0.71 16.03
C GLY A 164 0.89 0.62 17.36
N TYR A 165 0.23 -0.51 17.66
CA TYR A 165 -0.83 -0.67 18.69
C TYR A 165 -2.03 0.28 18.57
N ALA A 166 -2.11 1.07 17.50
CA ALA A 166 -3.25 1.92 17.24
C ALA A 166 -4.28 1.20 16.38
N ASP A 167 -5.46 1.03 16.94
CA ASP A 167 -6.61 0.50 16.22
C ASP A 167 -7.03 1.48 15.11
N LEU A 168 -7.35 0.95 13.94
CA LEU A 168 -7.75 1.72 12.76
C LEU A 168 -9.28 1.68 12.57
N CYS A 169 -9.93 0.66 13.09
CA CYS A 169 -11.35 0.41 12.88
C CYS A 169 -12.08 -0.06 14.13
N SER A 170 -13.37 0.24 14.20
CA SER A 170 -14.23 -0.22 15.29
C SER A 170 -14.57 -1.71 15.18
N GLU A 171 -14.81 -2.37 16.32
CA GLU A 171 -15.32 -3.76 16.36
C GLU A 171 -16.59 -3.92 15.52
N LYS A 172 -17.49 -2.92 15.52
CA LYS A 172 -18.71 -2.92 14.70
C LYS A 172 -18.44 -2.97 13.20
N PHE A 173 -17.34 -2.37 12.76
CA PHE A 173 -16.93 -2.44 11.36
C PHE A 173 -16.43 -3.84 11.02
N MET A 174 -15.61 -4.43 11.89
CA MET A 174 -15.12 -5.80 11.76
C MET A 174 -16.25 -6.83 11.71
N GLU A 175 -17.23 -6.71 12.62
CA GLU A 175 -18.44 -7.55 12.62
C GLU A 175 -19.27 -7.39 11.33
N ALA A 176 -19.24 -6.22 10.70
CA ALA A 176 -20.01 -5.95 9.50
C ALA A 176 -19.34 -6.45 8.21
N ILE A 177 -18.00 -6.41 8.14
CA ILE A 177 -17.26 -6.84 6.94
C ILE A 177 -16.96 -8.35 6.92
N GLU A 178 -17.03 -9.03 8.08
CA GLU A 178 -16.87 -10.48 8.24
C GLU A 178 -15.68 -11.06 7.42
N PRO A 179 -14.45 -10.58 7.65
CA PRO A 179 -13.32 -10.80 6.75
C PRO A 179 -12.94 -12.28 6.59
N GLU A 180 -13.17 -13.10 7.63
CA GLU A 180 -12.84 -14.52 7.63
C GLU A 180 -13.68 -15.29 6.60
N LYS A 181 -14.91 -14.84 6.31
CA LYS A 181 -15.75 -15.44 5.24
C LYS A 181 -15.15 -15.25 3.85
N TRP A 182 -14.29 -14.24 3.71
CA TRP A 182 -13.58 -13.89 2.49
C TRP A 182 -12.13 -14.40 2.48
N GLY A 183 -11.72 -15.09 3.56
CA GLY A 183 -10.36 -15.58 3.73
C GLY A 183 -9.35 -14.47 3.97
N TYR A 184 -9.76 -13.42 4.68
CA TYR A 184 -8.90 -12.39 5.23
C TYR A 184 -8.78 -12.57 6.74
N MET A 185 -7.62 -12.26 7.30
CA MET A 185 -7.31 -12.33 8.72
C MET A 185 -6.66 -11.02 9.16
N GLU A 186 -6.95 -10.60 10.39
CA GLU A 186 -6.35 -9.42 10.98
C GLU A 186 -4.84 -9.59 11.15
N GLU A 187 -4.09 -8.58 10.72
CA GLU A 187 -2.63 -8.53 10.82
C GLU A 187 -2.18 -7.13 11.24
N ASN A 188 -1.01 -7.04 11.86
CA ASN A 188 -0.39 -5.76 12.14
C ASN A 188 0.27 -5.20 10.89
N GLY A 189 0.05 -3.92 10.63
CA GLY A 189 0.62 -3.22 9.49
C GLY A 189 1.87 -2.43 9.85
N LEU A 190 2.47 -1.87 8.80
CA LEU A 190 3.48 -0.82 8.88
C LEU A 190 2.82 0.52 8.56
N MET A 191 3.56 1.62 8.75
CA MET A 191 3.13 2.95 8.31
C MET A 191 2.66 2.97 6.85
N THR A 192 1.46 3.51 6.61
CA THR A 192 0.79 3.63 5.31
C THR A 192 -0.11 4.88 5.29
N ASP A 193 -0.62 5.26 4.12
CA ASP A 193 -1.50 6.44 3.96
C ASP A 193 -2.68 6.48 4.97
N ILE A 194 -3.32 5.35 5.28
CA ILE A 194 -4.43 5.33 6.26
C ILE A 194 -4.02 5.62 7.70
N LEU A 195 -2.79 5.30 8.11
CA LEU A 195 -2.28 5.70 9.43
C LEU A 195 -2.12 7.22 9.48
N THR A 196 -1.50 7.80 8.45
CA THR A 196 -1.34 9.25 8.36
C THR A 196 -2.70 9.97 8.32
N LEU A 197 -3.71 9.40 7.67
CA LEU A 197 -5.07 9.94 7.74
C LEU A 197 -5.66 9.86 9.16
N LYS A 198 -5.42 8.78 9.90
CA LYS A 198 -5.83 8.66 11.30
C LYS A 198 -5.17 9.73 12.18
N GLU A 199 -3.87 9.91 12.07
CA GLU A 199 -3.11 10.93 12.79
C GLU A 199 -3.58 12.36 12.45
N ASN A 200 -4.02 12.57 11.21
CA ASN A 200 -4.61 13.83 10.75
C ASN A 200 -6.08 14.03 11.17
N GLY A 201 -6.65 13.11 11.96
CA GLY A 201 -7.98 13.24 12.55
C GLY A 201 -9.10 12.57 11.74
N LEU A 202 -8.82 11.49 11.00
CA LEU A 202 -9.88 10.68 10.37
C LEU A 202 -10.75 9.99 11.43
N GLU A 203 -12.01 10.41 11.53
CA GLU A 203 -12.96 9.97 12.58
C GLU A 203 -13.79 8.72 12.20
N VAL A 204 -13.42 8.01 11.13
CA VAL A 204 -14.12 6.79 10.66
C VAL A 204 -13.16 5.63 10.54
N SER A 205 -13.70 4.40 10.61
CA SER A 205 -12.94 3.17 10.48
C SER A 205 -12.19 3.12 9.16
N CYS A 206 -10.92 2.72 9.20
CA CYS A 206 -10.12 2.46 8.01
C CYS A 206 -9.43 1.10 8.10
N ILE A 207 -9.12 0.51 6.94
CA ILE A 207 -8.45 -0.78 6.82
C ILE A 207 -7.49 -0.75 5.62
N ASN A 208 -6.37 -1.47 5.72
CA ASN A 208 -5.51 -1.76 4.57
C ASN A 208 -5.63 -3.25 4.19
N VAL A 209 -5.89 -3.56 2.93
CA VAL A 209 -6.28 -4.88 2.45
C VAL A 209 -5.26 -5.40 1.47
N SER A 210 -4.82 -6.64 1.67
CA SER A 210 -3.92 -7.28 0.72
C SER A 210 -4.55 -7.43 -0.67
N CYS A 211 -3.84 -6.97 -1.70
CA CYS A 211 -4.38 -6.71 -3.03
C CYS A 211 -3.67 -7.48 -4.16
N GLY A 212 -3.06 -8.61 -3.83
CA GLY A 212 -2.66 -9.64 -4.81
C GLY A 212 -1.33 -9.38 -5.51
N TYR A 213 -0.48 -8.49 -4.98
CA TYR A 213 0.91 -8.36 -5.40
C TYR A 213 1.87 -9.07 -4.45
N TYR A 214 3.01 -9.51 -4.97
CA TYR A 214 4.03 -10.28 -4.25
C TYR A 214 5.42 -9.82 -4.66
N ASN A 215 6.42 -10.13 -3.84
CA ASN A 215 7.80 -9.66 -3.99
C ASN A 215 7.87 -8.13 -4.10
N ALA A 216 7.12 -7.47 -3.22
CA ALA A 216 7.00 -6.01 -3.14
C ALA A 216 8.39 -5.35 -3.15
N HIS A 217 8.50 -4.21 -3.83
CA HIS A 217 9.72 -3.41 -3.89
C HIS A 217 10.94 -4.12 -4.49
N THR A 218 10.71 -5.15 -5.33
CA THR A 218 11.78 -5.83 -6.08
C THR A 218 11.56 -5.79 -7.59
N ASP A 219 12.60 -6.13 -8.36
CA ASP A 219 12.47 -6.36 -9.81
C ASP A 219 11.64 -7.61 -10.15
N GLU A 220 11.38 -8.48 -9.18
CA GLU A 220 10.61 -9.73 -9.32
C GLU A 220 9.16 -9.58 -8.86
N GLU A 221 8.70 -8.34 -8.71
CA GLU A 221 7.33 -8.03 -8.33
C GLU A 221 6.32 -8.57 -9.36
N ILE A 222 5.30 -9.25 -8.83
CA ILE A 222 4.25 -9.89 -9.63
C ILE A 222 2.88 -9.54 -9.09
N THR A 223 1.88 -9.62 -9.96
CA THR A 223 0.47 -9.64 -9.58
C THR A 223 -0.13 -10.99 -9.89
N VAL A 224 -0.73 -11.63 -8.89
CA VAL A 224 -1.53 -12.85 -9.07
C VAL A 224 -2.98 -12.46 -9.36
N LYS A 225 -3.45 -12.79 -10.56
CA LYS A 225 -4.74 -12.32 -11.07
C LYS A 225 -5.94 -12.78 -10.26
N LYS A 226 -5.86 -13.97 -9.66
CA LYS A 226 -6.93 -14.53 -8.83
C LYS A 226 -7.07 -13.72 -7.53
N ASP A 227 -5.95 -13.28 -6.97
CA ASP A 227 -5.89 -12.68 -5.65
C ASP A 227 -6.25 -11.20 -5.72
N LEU A 228 -5.81 -10.49 -6.76
CA LEU A 228 -6.33 -9.16 -7.08
C LEU A 228 -7.86 -9.16 -7.26
N MET A 229 -8.41 -10.21 -7.90
CA MET A 229 -9.87 -10.35 -8.03
C MET A 229 -10.56 -10.77 -6.73
N LYS A 230 -9.89 -11.49 -5.82
CA LYS A 230 -10.39 -11.79 -4.47
C LYS A 230 -10.56 -10.47 -3.70
N CYS A 231 -9.52 -9.63 -3.69
CA CYS A 231 -9.53 -8.30 -3.08
C CYS A 231 -10.64 -7.42 -3.63
N LEU A 232 -10.75 -7.30 -4.96
CA LEU A 232 -11.83 -6.50 -5.57
C LEU A 232 -13.21 -6.97 -5.10
N ARG A 233 -13.48 -8.28 -5.07
CA ARG A 233 -14.78 -8.80 -4.61
C ARG A 233 -15.05 -8.55 -3.14
N PHE A 234 -14.03 -8.65 -2.29
CA PHE A 234 -14.16 -8.33 -0.88
C PHE A 234 -14.50 -6.85 -0.68
N ILE A 235 -13.81 -5.95 -1.40
CA ILE A 235 -14.10 -4.52 -1.37
C ILE A 235 -15.51 -4.22 -1.90
N GLU A 236 -15.92 -4.89 -2.98
CA GLU A 236 -17.29 -4.78 -3.49
C GLU A 236 -18.34 -5.17 -2.43
N HIS A 237 -18.09 -6.24 -1.67
CA HIS A 237 -18.94 -6.64 -0.55
C HIS A 237 -19.00 -5.57 0.55
N ILE A 238 -17.87 -5.03 0.98
CA ILE A 238 -17.83 -3.97 2.01
C ILE A 238 -18.63 -2.74 1.52
N ILE A 239 -18.45 -2.34 0.26
CA ILE A 239 -19.16 -1.20 -0.31
C ILE A 239 -20.68 -1.42 -0.36
N GLU A 240 -21.11 -2.63 -0.71
CA GLU A 240 -22.52 -2.99 -0.93
C GLU A 240 -23.27 -3.25 0.38
N ASP A 241 -22.64 -3.92 1.34
CA ASP A 241 -23.31 -4.43 2.53
C ASP A 241 -23.12 -3.53 3.77
N CYS A 242 -22.00 -2.79 3.85
CA CYS A 242 -21.72 -1.91 4.98
C CYS A 242 -22.33 -0.52 4.74
N THR A 243 -23.66 -0.39 4.85
CA THR A 243 -24.33 0.86 4.48
C THR A 243 -24.31 1.95 5.57
N ASN A 244 -23.94 1.60 6.80
CA ASN A 244 -23.87 2.53 7.94
C ASN A 244 -22.55 3.31 7.93
N THR A 245 -22.50 4.42 8.68
CA THR A 245 -21.23 5.05 9.06
C THR A 245 -20.60 4.27 10.21
N TYR A 246 -19.28 4.07 10.17
CA TYR A 246 -18.53 3.34 11.19
C TYR A 246 -17.50 4.26 11.85
N PRO A 247 -17.91 5.13 12.79
CA PRO A 247 -17.00 6.04 13.46
C PRO A 247 -15.89 5.29 14.20
N HIS A 248 -14.68 5.83 14.15
CA HIS A 248 -13.54 5.38 14.92
C HIS A 248 -12.54 6.52 15.04
N VAL A 249 -12.19 6.88 16.27
CA VAL A 249 -11.12 7.83 16.57
C VAL A 249 -10.00 7.04 17.23
N GLN A 250 -8.76 7.34 16.89
CA GLN A 250 -7.59 6.71 17.51
C GLN A 250 -7.54 7.10 19.00
N ASP A 251 -7.42 6.11 19.88
CA ASP A 251 -7.08 6.36 21.28
C ASP A 251 -5.58 6.71 21.37
N ASP A 252 -5.25 7.72 22.19
CA ASP A 252 -3.94 8.40 22.41
C ASP A 252 -2.72 7.74 21.72
N PRO A 253 -1.97 8.44 20.83
CA PRO A 253 -0.84 7.88 20.08
C PRO A 253 0.30 7.47 21.04
N TYR A 254 0.25 6.24 21.53
CA TYR A 254 1.36 5.64 22.25
C TYR A 254 2.42 5.25 21.22
N PHE A 255 3.34 6.17 20.94
CA PHE A 255 4.54 5.87 20.17
C PHE A 255 5.45 4.95 20.99
N SER A 256 5.51 3.66 20.63
CA SER A 256 6.45 2.72 21.25
C SER A 256 7.79 2.75 20.51
N PRO A 257 8.92 3.11 21.16
CA PRO A 257 10.23 3.05 20.53
C PRO A 257 10.62 1.65 20.02
N TYR A 258 10.03 0.59 20.58
CA TYR A 258 10.26 -0.79 20.14
C TYR A 258 9.63 -1.09 18.77
N GLU A 259 8.57 -0.37 18.38
CA GLU A 259 7.92 -0.58 17.08
C GLU A 259 8.74 0.01 15.94
N PHE A 260 9.39 1.14 16.19
CA PHE A 260 10.38 1.66 15.25
C PHE A 260 11.51 0.64 15.02
N GLU A 261 11.92 -0.13 16.03
CA GLU A 261 12.90 -1.21 15.85
C GLU A 261 12.31 -2.38 15.03
N ASP A 262 11.08 -2.81 15.32
CA ASP A 262 10.39 -3.89 14.61
C ASP A 262 10.11 -3.55 13.13
N GLU A 263 9.71 -2.31 12.81
CA GLU A 263 9.53 -1.84 11.43
C GLU A 263 10.83 -1.97 10.62
N ILE A 264 11.95 -1.58 11.23
CA ILE A 264 13.28 -1.64 10.62
C ILE A 264 13.72 -3.09 10.47
N TYR A 265 13.41 -3.96 11.44
CA TYR A 265 13.69 -5.40 11.36
C TYR A 265 12.90 -6.07 10.25
N ASP A 266 11.62 -5.74 10.09
CA ASP A 266 10.80 -6.27 9.01
C ASP A 266 11.29 -5.80 7.64
N MET A 267 11.74 -4.56 7.52
CA MET A 267 12.40 -4.08 6.30
C MET A 267 13.67 -4.86 6.00
N LEU A 268 14.52 -5.09 7.00
CA LEU A 268 15.76 -5.87 6.86
C LEU A 268 15.53 -7.36 6.62
N ASN A 269 14.41 -7.91 7.10
CA ASN A 269 13.97 -9.26 6.79
C ASN A 269 13.50 -9.38 5.33
N ASN A 270 12.83 -8.35 4.82
CA ASN A 270 12.33 -8.31 3.44
C ASN A 270 13.47 -8.02 2.43
N ASP A 271 14.35 -7.07 2.74
CA ASP A 271 15.56 -6.77 1.97
C ASP A 271 16.80 -6.64 2.89
N PRO A 272 17.56 -7.73 3.07
CA PRO A 272 18.77 -7.74 3.89
C PRO A 272 19.92 -6.88 3.34
N THR A 273 19.79 -6.31 2.14
CA THR A 273 20.83 -5.50 1.49
C THR A 273 20.73 -4.02 1.81
N LEU A 274 19.64 -3.58 2.43
CA LEU A 274 19.45 -2.19 2.87
C LEU A 274 20.52 -1.77 3.88
N THR A 275 21.06 -0.57 3.70
CA THR A 275 21.97 0.06 4.67
C THR A 275 21.21 0.97 5.63
N PRO A 276 21.76 1.26 6.82
CA PRO A 276 21.15 2.24 7.73
C PRO A 276 20.91 3.60 7.08
N GLU A 277 21.80 4.02 6.17
CA GLU A 277 21.66 5.25 5.39
C GLU A 277 20.48 5.19 4.43
N ASP A 278 20.27 4.05 3.74
CA ASP A 278 19.13 3.86 2.85
C ASP A 278 17.82 3.94 3.64
N ILE A 279 17.77 3.28 4.80
CA ILE A 279 16.58 3.24 5.66
C ILE A 279 16.30 4.62 6.27
N TYR A 280 17.34 5.34 6.69
CA TYR A 280 17.22 6.72 7.16
C TYR A 280 16.73 7.67 6.06
N ASP A 281 17.25 7.57 4.84
CA ASP A 281 16.79 8.39 3.71
C ASP A 281 15.33 8.09 3.35
N MET A 282 14.86 6.86 3.57
CA MET A 282 13.47 6.45 3.35
C MET A 282 12.50 6.97 4.42
N TYR A 283 12.90 7.01 5.70
CA TYR A 283 11.97 7.19 6.83
C TYR A 283 12.29 8.35 7.80
N SER A 284 13.42 9.06 7.63
CA SER A 284 13.82 10.17 8.52
C SER A 284 12.81 11.31 8.62
N THR A 285 11.95 11.49 7.61
CA THR A 285 10.90 12.51 7.64
C THR A 285 9.72 12.14 8.54
N ASN A 286 9.52 10.85 8.80
CA ASN A 286 8.37 10.31 9.53
C ASN A 286 8.69 10.11 11.01
N PHE A 287 9.96 9.84 11.30
CA PHE A 287 10.50 9.72 12.64
C PHE A 287 11.51 10.86 12.91
N PRO A 288 11.08 12.14 12.93
CA PRO A 288 11.99 13.29 13.06
C PRO A 288 12.74 13.32 14.40
N HIS A 289 12.31 12.49 15.36
CA HIS A 289 12.95 12.31 16.66
C HIS A 289 14.16 11.38 16.63
N PHE A 290 14.33 10.60 15.56
CA PHE A 290 15.42 9.64 15.41
C PHE A 290 16.44 10.15 14.39
N GLY A 291 17.70 10.19 14.81
CA GLY A 291 18.83 10.52 13.94
C GLY A 291 19.37 9.27 13.24
N LEU A 292 20.20 9.46 12.22
CA LEU A 292 20.87 8.37 11.50
C LEU A 292 21.57 7.36 12.44
N GLU A 293 22.09 7.80 13.59
CA GLU A 293 22.74 6.89 14.55
C GLU A 293 21.78 5.97 15.28
N ASP A 294 20.51 6.35 15.44
CA ASP A 294 19.51 5.46 16.00
C ASP A 294 19.19 4.33 15.00
N TYR A 295 19.09 4.66 13.71
CA TYR A 295 18.92 3.67 12.63
C TYR A 295 20.14 2.72 12.54
N ARG A 296 21.37 3.24 12.68
CA ARG A 296 22.58 2.40 12.72
C ARG A 296 22.57 1.45 13.91
N LYS A 297 22.15 1.92 15.09
CA LYS A 297 22.09 1.09 16.29
C LYS A 297 21.08 -0.06 16.14
N ILE A 298 19.89 0.23 15.61
CA ILE A 298 18.87 -0.79 15.35
C ILE A 298 19.36 -1.80 14.32
N TYR A 299 20.02 -1.34 13.26
CA TYR A 299 20.65 -2.23 12.27
C TYR A 299 21.72 -3.15 12.89
N GLU A 300 22.55 -2.62 13.79
CA GLU A 300 23.54 -3.42 14.54
C GLU A 300 22.86 -4.45 15.45
N ASP A 301 21.81 -4.07 16.17
CA ASP A 301 21.02 -4.97 17.01
C ASP A 301 20.38 -6.09 16.16
N TYR A 302 19.77 -5.76 15.02
CA TYR A 302 19.25 -6.75 14.06
C TYR A 302 20.34 -7.75 13.64
N ARG A 303 21.52 -7.25 13.24
CA ARG A 303 22.65 -8.08 12.82
C ARG A 303 23.14 -9.01 13.93
N MET A 304 23.10 -8.56 15.18
CA MET A 304 23.49 -9.37 16.34
C MET A 304 22.51 -10.49 16.66
N PHE A 305 21.20 -10.28 16.45
CA PHE A 305 20.18 -11.27 16.80
C PHE A 305 19.80 -12.22 15.65
N TRP A 306 19.90 -11.77 14.40
CA TRP A 306 19.29 -12.45 13.26
C TRP A 306 20.26 -12.80 12.13
N TYR A 307 21.50 -12.28 12.15
CA TYR A 307 22.51 -12.64 11.16
C TYR A 307 23.42 -13.76 11.70
N GLU A 308 23.21 -15.00 11.25
CA GLU A 308 24.18 -16.08 11.50
C GLU A 308 25.47 -15.79 10.73
N ASP A 309 26.55 -15.47 11.46
CA ASP A 309 27.90 -15.35 10.91
C ASP A 309 28.31 -16.63 10.16
N GLU A 310 29.16 -16.50 9.13
CA GLU A 310 29.72 -17.65 8.40
C GLU A 310 30.48 -18.63 9.32
N GLU A 311 30.90 -18.20 10.52
CA GLU A 311 31.48 -19.08 11.54
C GLU A 311 30.44 -20.05 12.15
N ASP A 312 29.21 -19.61 12.40
CA ASP A 312 28.16 -20.44 13.01
C ASP A 312 27.60 -21.49 12.04
N ARG A 313 27.56 -21.16 10.73
CA ARG A 313 27.25 -22.14 9.68
C ARG A 313 28.29 -23.25 9.58
N ASN A 314 29.57 -22.93 9.78
CA ASN A 314 30.65 -23.92 9.76
C ASN A 314 30.66 -24.81 11.02
N LEU A 315 30.27 -24.28 12.18
CA LEU A 315 30.11 -25.04 13.43
C LEU A 315 28.97 -26.08 13.36
N LYS A 316 27.81 -25.73 12.77
CA LYS A 316 26.70 -26.68 12.57
C LYS A 316 27.02 -27.80 11.57
N THR A 317 27.87 -27.55 10.57
CA THR A 317 28.32 -28.60 9.63
C THR A 317 29.40 -29.53 10.19
N LEU A 318 30.11 -29.13 11.25
CA LEU A 318 31.16 -29.96 11.87
C LEU A 318 30.61 -30.99 12.86
N ASP A 319 29.40 -30.79 13.40
CA ASP A 319 28.84 -31.67 14.44
C ASP A 319 28.06 -32.89 13.88
N TYR A 320 27.65 -32.86 12.61
CA TYR A 320 27.06 -34.04 11.93
C TYR A 320 28.11 -35.00 11.34
N GLY A 321 29.41 -34.77 11.63
CA GLY A 321 30.52 -35.51 11.05
C GLY A 321 31.32 -36.41 12.00
N LYS A 322 31.10 -36.39 13.31
CA LYS A 322 31.82 -37.27 14.25
C LYS A 322 31.00 -37.64 15.51
N ARG A 323 30.56 -38.91 15.48
CA ARG A 323 30.15 -39.83 16.56
C ARG A 323 28.66 -39.97 16.84
#